data_AF-A0A382CC89-F1
#
_entry.id   AF-A0A382CC89-F1
#
_cell.length_a   1.000
_cell.length_b   1.000
_cell.length_c   1.000
_cell.angle_alpha   90.00
_cell.angle_beta   90.00
_cell.angle_gamma   90.00
#
_symmetry.space_group_name_H-M   'P 1'
#
loop_
_entity.id
_entity.type
_entity.pdbx_description
1 polymer ?
#
loop_
_entity_poly.entity_id
_entity_poly.type
_entity_poly.pdbx_seq_one_letter_code
_entity_poly.pdbx_strand_id
1 'polypeptide(L)'
;ISALLVFSTESFAQEKYCWVSGENFHDIKVAVKKDCKEGDLLWVVTNGEKLDEWNIEQTIGQYCEFKSEIIVRKRNDGSLYLQCILQDEKSRKRRSE
;
A
#
# COMPACT_ATOMS: atom_id res chain seq x y z
N ILE A 1 -44.61 12.09 -19.94
CA ILE A 1 -44.06 10.76 -19.60
C ILE A 1 -42.60 10.79 -20.07
N SER A 2 -41.67 11.23 -19.21
CA SER A 2 -40.59 10.42 -18.59
C SER A 2 -39.78 9.62 -19.63
N ALA A 3 -38.45 9.70 -19.70
CA ALA A 3 -37.52 9.56 -18.57
C ALA A 3 -36.16 10.27 -18.78
N LEU A 4 -35.61 10.77 -17.67
CA LEU A 4 -34.18 11.02 -17.45
C LEU A 4 -33.41 9.69 -17.50
N LEU A 5 -32.21 9.71 -18.07
CA LEU A 5 -31.02 8.97 -17.57
C LEU A 5 -29.78 9.77 -18.01
N VAL A 6 -29.40 10.83 -17.29
CA VAL A 6 -28.26 10.82 -16.35
C VAL A 6 -27.20 9.80 -16.76
N PHE A 7 -26.29 10.19 -17.65
CA PHE A 7 -24.98 9.56 -17.71
C PHE A 7 -24.24 10.02 -16.45
N SER A 8 -24.38 9.25 -15.38
CA SER A 8 -23.40 9.25 -14.32
C SER A 8 -22.08 8.90 -14.99
N THR A 9 -21.20 9.90 -15.17
CA THR A 9 -19.77 9.61 -15.20
C THR A 9 -19.51 8.97 -13.87
N GLU A 10 -19.53 7.64 -13.84
CA GLU A 10 -19.01 6.90 -12.72
C GLU A 10 -17.68 7.56 -12.43
N SER A 11 -17.65 8.21 -11.28
CA SER A 11 -16.43 8.53 -10.58
C SER A 11 -15.78 7.18 -10.34
N PHE A 12 -15.16 6.63 -11.39
CA PHE A 12 -13.97 5.83 -11.25
C PHE A 12 -13.00 6.79 -10.58
N ALA A 13 -13.13 6.88 -9.25
CA ALA A 13 -12.02 7.18 -8.39
C ALA A 13 -11.02 6.12 -8.82
N GLN A 14 -10.18 6.51 -9.78
CA GLN A 14 -9.13 5.68 -10.30
C GLN A 14 -8.27 5.48 -9.07
N GLU A 15 -8.50 4.37 -8.36
CA GLU A 15 -7.71 3.99 -7.21
C GLU A 15 -6.28 4.12 -7.69
N LYS A 16 -5.61 5.18 -7.23
CA LYS A 16 -4.29 5.51 -7.74
C LYS A 16 -3.39 4.48 -7.10
N TYR A 17 -3.10 3.45 -7.87
CA TYR A 17 -2.13 2.46 -7.47
C TYR A 17 -0.80 3.18 -7.26
N CYS A 18 -0.29 3.18 -6.02
CA CYS A 18 1.06 3.60 -5.75
C CYS A 18 1.97 2.38 -5.74
N TRP A 19 2.77 2.26 -6.79
CA TRP A 19 3.73 1.17 -6.92
C TRP A 19 5.09 1.62 -6.39
N VAL A 20 5.62 0.88 -5.42
CA VAL A 20 6.95 1.11 -4.88
C VAL A 20 7.75 -0.18 -4.85
N SER A 21 9.04 -0.07 -5.14
CA SER A 21 9.99 -1.18 -5.06
C SER A 21 11.27 -0.73 -4.40
N GLY A 22 11.94 -1.63 -3.69
CA GLY A 22 13.23 -1.35 -3.09
C GLY A 22 13.98 -2.63 -2.70
N GLU A 23 15.27 -2.49 -2.44
CA GLU A 23 16.14 -3.59 -2.00
C GLU A 23 16.11 -3.77 -0.48
N ASN A 24 15.79 -2.69 0.24
CA ASN A 24 15.70 -2.66 1.69
C ASN A 24 14.57 -1.72 2.17
N PHE A 25 14.31 -1.72 3.48
CA PHE A 25 13.24 -0.93 4.08
C PHE A 25 13.39 0.59 3.86
N HIS A 26 14.61 1.11 3.92
CA HIS A 26 14.84 2.55 3.77
C HIS A 26 14.42 3.03 2.39
N ASP A 27 14.78 2.28 1.35
CA ASP A 27 14.43 2.59 -0.04
C ASP A 27 12.92 2.65 -0.23
N ILE A 28 12.20 1.65 0.30
CA ILE A 28 10.75 1.57 0.20
C ILE A 28 10.10 2.73 0.95
N LYS A 29 10.58 3.05 2.17
CA LYS A 29 10.07 4.19 2.94
C LYS A 29 10.25 5.51 2.21
N VAL A 30 11.42 5.73 1.60
CA VAL A 30 11.70 6.93 0.82
C VAL A 30 10.79 7.00 -0.40
N ALA A 31 10.61 5.89 -1.12
CA ALA A 31 9.72 5.80 -2.28
C ALA A 31 8.26 6.09 -1.90
N VAL A 32 7.74 5.48 -0.82
CA VAL A 32 6.37 5.73 -0.34
C VAL A 32 6.13 7.20 -0.04
N LYS A 33 7.06 7.86 0.67
CA LYS A 33 6.93 9.28 1.01
C LYS A 33 7.02 10.22 -0.19
N LYS A 34 7.78 9.82 -1.20
CA LYS A 34 8.02 10.64 -2.39
C LYS A 34 6.89 10.51 -3.40
N ASP A 35 6.41 9.29 -3.60
CA ASP A 35 5.62 8.92 -4.77
C ASP A 35 4.16 8.58 -4.44
N CYS A 36 3.82 8.30 -3.16
CA CYS A 36 2.46 7.93 -2.76
C CYS A 36 1.72 9.04 -2.02
N LYS A 37 0.38 8.98 -2.07
CA LYS A 37 -0.52 9.84 -1.29
C LYS A 37 -1.40 8.99 -0.38
N GLU A 38 -1.77 9.55 0.76
CA GLU A 38 -2.74 8.91 1.66
C GLU A 38 -4.03 8.54 0.90
N GLY A 39 -4.55 7.34 1.15
CA GLY A 39 -5.69 6.77 0.45
C GLY A 39 -5.36 6.03 -0.85
N ASP A 40 -4.12 6.12 -1.36
CA ASP A 40 -3.69 5.32 -2.51
C ASP A 40 -3.63 3.83 -2.16
N LEU A 41 -3.87 2.98 -3.16
CA LEU A 41 -3.64 1.53 -3.03
C LEU A 41 -2.14 1.28 -3.17
N LEU A 42 -1.47 1.07 -2.04
CA LEU A 42 -0.04 0.81 -1.97
C LEU A 42 0.26 -0.62 -2.43
N TRP A 43 1.16 -0.75 -3.39
CA TRP A 43 1.74 -2.02 -3.81
C TRP A 43 3.26 -1.95 -3.62
N VAL A 44 3.76 -2.73 -2.68
CA VAL A 44 5.20 -2.85 -2.39
C VAL A 44 5.74 -4.15 -2.96
N VAL A 45 6.86 -4.09 -3.70
CA VAL A 45 7.60 -5.26 -4.18
C VAL A 45 9.02 -5.23 -3.62
N THR A 46 9.43 -6.32 -2.96
CA THR A 46 10.81 -6.46 -2.46
C THR A 46 11.62 -7.33 -3.40
N ASN A 47 12.70 -6.75 -3.95
CA ASN A 47 13.60 -7.46 -4.84
C ASN A 47 14.84 -7.86 -4.03
N GLY A 48 14.82 -9.05 -3.42
CA GLY A 48 16.00 -9.62 -2.76
C GLY A 48 15.72 -10.33 -1.43
N GLU A 49 16.71 -11.09 -0.97
CA GLU A 49 16.61 -11.98 0.19
C GLU A 49 16.57 -11.28 1.56
N LYS A 50 16.66 -9.94 1.60
CA LYS A 50 16.83 -9.18 2.86
C LYS A 50 15.53 -8.85 3.58
N LEU A 51 14.38 -9.06 2.93
CA LEU A 51 13.06 -8.81 3.53
C LEU A 51 12.22 -10.08 3.40
N ASP A 52 11.89 -10.69 4.53
CA ASP A 52 10.93 -11.78 4.64
C ASP A 52 9.50 -11.25 4.87
N GLU A 53 8.52 -12.16 4.87
CA GLU A 53 7.09 -11.83 5.03
C GLU A 53 6.80 -11.10 6.34
N TRP A 54 7.50 -11.48 7.41
CA TRP A 54 7.34 -10.84 8.71
C TRP A 54 7.88 -9.41 8.72
N ASN A 55 9.07 -9.19 8.16
CA ASN A 55 9.72 -7.88 8.15
C ASN A 55 8.98 -6.88 7.23
N ILE A 56 8.45 -7.34 6.09
CA ILE A 56 7.64 -6.48 5.22
C ILE A 56 6.33 -6.09 5.92
N GLU A 57 5.66 -7.02 6.60
CA GLU A 57 4.43 -6.74 7.34
C GLU A 57 4.68 -5.77 8.52
N GLN A 58 5.69 -6.02 9.35
CA GLN A 58 5.94 -5.18 10.53
C GLN A 58 6.37 -3.75 10.18
N THR A 59 7.02 -3.56 9.03
CA THR A 59 7.66 -2.29 8.71
C THR A 59 6.89 -1.48 7.67
N ILE A 60 6.32 -2.13 6.65
CA ILE A 60 5.41 -1.48 5.69
C ILE A 60 3.98 -1.46 6.20
N GLY A 61 3.55 -2.45 6.97
CA GLY A 61 2.23 -2.46 7.59
C GLY A 61 1.95 -1.23 8.47
N GLN A 62 2.99 -0.51 8.91
CA GLN A 62 2.84 0.77 9.61
C GLN A 62 2.14 1.86 8.78
N TYR A 63 2.20 1.75 7.45
CA TYR A 63 1.51 2.62 6.50
C TYR A 63 0.19 2.03 6.00
N CYS A 64 -0.26 0.91 6.56
CA CYS A 64 -1.42 0.18 6.06
C CYS A 64 -2.62 0.31 7.01
N GLU A 65 -3.80 0.51 6.44
CA GLU A 65 -5.04 0.33 7.18
C GLU A 65 -5.29 -1.17 7.45
N PHE A 66 -4.99 -1.66 8.65
CA PHE A 66 -5.20 -3.07 9.04
C PHE A 66 -6.66 -3.52 9.11
N LYS A 67 -7.62 -2.60 9.04
CA LYS A 67 -9.05 -2.96 8.85
C LYS A 67 -9.32 -3.45 7.43
N SER A 68 -8.45 -3.07 6.50
CA SER A 68 -8.39 -3.52 5.12
C SER A 68 -7.42 -4.71 5.08
N GLU A 69 -7.73 -5.73 4.28
CA GLU A 69 -6.90 -6.93 4.19
C GLU A 69 -5.49 -6.57 3.68
N ILE A 70 -4.46 -6.99 4.42
CA ILE A 70 -3.07 -6.91 3.95
C ILE A 70 -2.78 -8.21 3.21
N ILE A 71 -2.49 -8.13 1.92
CA ILE A 71 -2.11 -9.29 1.14
C ILE A 71 -0.58 -9.34 1.09
N VAL A 72 0.02 -10.31 1.79
CA VAL A 72 1.44 -10.67 1.64
C VAL A 72 1.54 -11.99 0.89
N ARG A 73 2.31 -11.99 -0.20
CA ARG A 73 2.48 -13.18 -1.06
C ARG A 73 3.88 -13.22 -1.68
N LYS A 74 4.33 -14.43 -1.96
CA LYS A 74 5.53 -14.70 -2.75
C LYS A 74 5.18 -14.86 -4.23
N ARG A 75 5.89 -14.15 -5.10
CA ARG A 75 5.79 -14.25 -6.57
C ARG A 75 6.62 -15.42 -7.08
N ASN A 76 6.37 -15.81 -8.33
CA ASN A 76 7.05 -16.93 -8.98
C ASN A 76 8.59 -16.75 -9.09
N ASP A 77 9.05 -15.50 -9.07
CA ASP A 77 10.48 -15.14 -9.10
C ASP A 77 11.12 -15.11 -7.70
N GLY A 78 10.37 -15.44 -6.65
CA GLY A 78 10.82 -15.43 -5.27
C GLY A 78 10.69 -14.09 -4.54
N SER A 79 10.32 -13.01 -5.23
CA SER A 79 10.05 -11.70 -4.60
C SER A 79 8.79 -11.75 -3.73
N LEU A 80 8.75 -10.92 -2.68
CA LEU A 80 7.54 -10.72 -1.89
C LEU A 80 6.82 -9.46 -2.36
N TYR A 81 5.50 -9.49 -2.31
CA TYR A 81 4.71 -8.28 -2.42
C TYR A 81 3.74 -8.12 -1.27
N LEU A 82 3.49 -6.85 -0.93
CA LEU A 82 2.49 -6.41 0.03
C LEU A 82 1.54 -5.43 -0.65
N GLN A 83 0.23 -5.62 -0.48
CA GLN A 83 -0.80 -4.70 -0.95
C GLN A 83 -1.69 -4.23 0.21
N CYS A 84 -1.91 -2.91 0.32
CA CYS A 84 -2.79 -2.31 1.33
C CYS A 84 -3.24 -0.89 0.95
N ILE A 85 -4.22 -0.33 1.67
CA ILE A 85 -4.56 1.10 1.56
C ILE A 85 -3.58 1.93 2.38
N LEU A 86 -2.94 2.91 1.75
CA LEU A 86 -1.95 3.78 2.38
C LEU A 86 -2.62 4.72 3.40
N GLN A 87 -2.10 4.72 4.63
CA GLN A 87 -2.32 5.75 5.63
C GLN A 87 -1.03 6.55 5.85
N ASP A 88 -1.16 7.85 6.16
CA ASP A 88 0.00 8.66 6.58
C ASP A 88 0.72 8.00 7.77
N GLU A 89 2.03 8.21 7.91
CA GLU A 89 2.95 7.58 8.88
C GLU A 89 2.54 7.80 10.37
N LYS A 90 1.43 8.51 10.61
CA LYS A 90 0.96 8.97 11.91
C LYS A 90 -0.30 8.22 12.37
N SER A 91 -0.20 6.95 12.75
CA SER A 91 -1.28 6.35 13.56
C SER A 91 -0.91 5.29 14.58
N ARG A 92 0.35 4.81 14.66
CA ARG A 92 0.84 4.37 15.99
C ARG A 92 1.30 5.61 16.75
N LYS A 93 0.34 6.26 17.41
CA LYS A 93 0.63 6.84 18.74
C LYS A 93 1.53 5.80 19.42
N ARG A 94 2.75 6.20 19.79
CA ARG A 94 3.50 5.47 20.81
C ARG A 94 2.47 5.08 21.86
N ARG A 95 2.36 3.80 22.21
CA ARG A 95 1.75 3.47 23.51
C ARG A 95 2.56 4.30 24.50
N SER A 96 2.03 5.44 24.90
CA SER A 96 2.43 6.10 26.11
C SER A 96 2.09 5.08 27.18
N GLU A 97 3.14 4.46 27.72
CA GLU A 97 3.08 3.84 29.04
C GLU A 97 2.58 4.88 30.06
#